data_AF-A0A946YMV2-F1
#
_entry.id   AF-A0A946YMV2-F1
#
_cell.length_a   1.000
_cell.length_b   1.000
_cell.length_c   1.000
_cell.angle_alpha   90.00
_cell.angle_beta   90.00
_cell.angle_gamma   90.00
#
_symmetry.space_group_name_H-M   'P 1'
#
loop_
_entity.id
_entity.type
_entity.pdbx_description
1 polymer ?
#
loop_
_entity_poly.entity_id
_entity_poly.type
_entity_poly.pdbx_seq_one_letter_code
_entity_poly.pdbx_strand_id
1 'polypeptide(L)'
;FIPRSRNGLSFNDMNEAQRELASGVMSTFLSARGYEKITQIRSLESVLKEIEVNGRFVRDPNAYFITVFGEPSLNGTWALRFEGHHIALNWTFVEGSGIASTPQFFGSNPAKVRSGPQAGLRVLDTEEDLGRQLITSMDVSQRSQAVLEIDVPRDIFTAAEDEVSPFETTGILFGALNSAQQLNLMNLIEEVASAQPDAVSAARMTQVRNGRDAIRFTWIGETGESDAHYWRVQGNDFLIEYDKTQNNANHIHLVWRDFDGDFGRDLIRLHYDAVAAQFGPGHRH
;
A
#
# COMPACT_ATOMS: atom_id res chain seq x y z
N PHE A 1 -6.18 7.62 -3.74
CA PHE A 1 -5.23 8.14 -4.74
C PHE A 1 -5.93 8.97 -5.83
N ILE A 2 -7.07 8.54 -6.39
CA ILE A 2 -7.85 9.33 -7.37
C ILE A 2 -7.98 10.83 -6.97
N PRO A 3 -7.63 11.80 -7.84
CA PRO A 3 -7.79 13.23 -7.55
C PRO A 3 -9.24 13.62 -7.28
N ARG A 4 -9.51 14.10 -6.05
CA ARG A 4 -10.82 14.60 -5.60
C ARG A 4 -10.64 15.57 -4.43
N SER A 5 -11.70 16.28 -4.04
CA SER A 5 -11.75 16.99 -2.77
C SER A 5 -11.57 16.00 -1.61
N ARG A 6 -10.80 16.38 -0.59
CA ARG A 6 -10.46 15.52 0.56
C ARG A 6 -10.88 16.17 1.87
N ASN A 7 -11.17 15.32 2.85
CA ASN A 7 -11.38 15.77 4.23
C ASN A 7 -10.04 15.96 4.94
N GLY A 8 -10.06 16.64 6.08
CA GLY A 8 -8.88 16.86 6.93
C GLY A 8 -8.14 18.17 6.64
N LEU A 9 -7.02 18.36 7.35
CA LEU A 9 -6.18 19.55 7.25
C LEU A 9 -5.12 19.34 6.16
N SER A 10 -5.13 20.21 5.15
CA SER A 10 -4.12 20.22 4.09
C SER A 10 -2.80 20.81 4.60
N PHE A 11 -1.66 20.31 4.09
CA PHE A 11 -0.36 20.92 4.37
C PHE A 11 -0.24 22.36 3.79
N ASN A 12 -1.09 22.71 2.82
CA ASN A 12 -1.22 24.08 2.32
C ASN A 12 -1.84 25.06 3.33
N ASP A 13 -2.71 24.55 4.20
CA ASP A 13 -3.40 25.37 5.20
C ASP A 13 -2.62 25.44 6.52
N MET A 14 -1.50 24.72 6.62
CA MET A 14 -0.61 24.73 7.77
C MET A 14 0.41 25.87 7.68
N ASN A 15 0.79 26.43 8.82
CA ASN A 15 2.03 27.20 8.94
C ASN A 15 3.24 26.26 9.05
N GLU A 16 4.45 26.82 9.13
CA GLU A 16 5.70 26.04 9.19
C GLU A 16 5.76 25.12 10.42
N ALA A 17 5.49 25.66 11.62
CA ALA A 17 5.46 24.88 12.85
C ALA A 17 4.43 23.74 12.81
N GLN A 18 3.26 23.97 12.21
CA GLN A 18 2.24 22.93 12.02
C GLN A 18 2.71 21.85 11.04
N ARG A 19 3.42 22.20 9.96
CA ARG A 19 4.00 21.22 9.03
C ARG A 19 5.10 20.39 9.68
N GLU A 20 5.93 20.98 10.52
CA GLU A 20 6.93 20.25 11.31
C GLU A 20 6.26 19.24 12.24
N LEU A 21 5.23 19.66 12.98
CA LEU A 21 4.46 18.76 13.84
C LEU A 21 3.76 17.66 13.04
N ALA A 22 3.12 17.99 11.92
CA ALA A 22 2.48 17.00 11.04
C ALA A 22 3.50 15.97 10.51
N SER A 23 4.72 16.40 10.21
CA SER A 23 5.82 15.53 9.80
C SER A 23 6.25 14.60 10.95
N GLY A 24 6.32 15.12 12.18
CA GLY A 24 6.56 14.33 13.38
C GLY A 24 5.45 13.31 13.69
N VAL A 25 4.19 13.63 13.36
CA VAL A 25 3.10 12.65 13.41
C VAL A 25 3.36 11.55 12.38
N MET A 26 3.67 11.88 11.12
CA MET A 26 3.90 10.87 10.09
C MET A 26 5.11 9.97 10.41
N SER A 27 6.18 10.50 11.00
CA SER A 27 7.33 9.69 11.43
C SER A 27 7.05 8.78 12.63
N THR A 28 5.95 9.02 13.36
CA THR A 28 5.46 8.10 14.41
C THR A 28 4.67 6.93 13.81
N PHE A 29 3.93 7.19 12.73
CA PHE A 29 3.01 6.25 12.10
C PHE A 29 3.64 5.41 10.98
N LEU A 30 4.87 5.74 10.58
CA LEU A 30 5.62 5.05 9.54
C LEU A 30 7.01 4.70 10.08
N SER A 31 7.61 3.64 9.51
CA SER A 31 9.04 3.44 9.70
C SER A 31 9.84 4.55 9.01
N ALA A 32 11.15 4.60 9.25
CA ALA A 32 12.03 5.50 8.50
C ALA A 32 11.92 5.29 6.98
N ARG A 33 11.80 4.03 6.52
CA ARG A 33 11.60 3.70 5.11
C ARG A 33 10.25 4.19 4.59
N GLY A 34 9.16 3.93 5.33
CA GLY A 34 7.84 4.40 4.95
C GLY A 34 7.75 5.93 4.88
N TYR A 35 8.37 6.62 5.85
CA TYR A 35 8.44 8.07 5.88
C TYR A 35 9.24 8.64 4.70
N GLU A 36 10.35 8.00 4.35
CA GLU A 36 11.12 8.36 3.16
C GLU A 36 10.30 8.16 1.88
N LYS A 37 9.60 7.02 1.72
CA LYS A 37 8.73 6.77 0.55
C LYS A 37 7.68 7.86 0.39
N ILE A 38 6.95 8.21 1.45
CA ILE A 38 5.94 9.28 1.34
C ILE A 38 6.56 10.63 1.00
N THR A 39 7.75 10.94 1.53
CA THR A 39 8.43 12.20 1.27
C THR A 39 8.87 12.28 -0.18
N GLN A 40 9.47 11.22 -0.69
CA GLN A 40 9.90 11.14 -2.09
C GLN A 40 8.71 11.15 -3.04
N ILE A 41 7.64 10.37 -2.78
CA ILE A 41 6.39 10.39 -3.59
C ILE A 41 5.81 11.80 -3.67
N ARG A 42 5.72 12.51 -2.53
CA ARG A 42 5.26 13.90 -2.51
C ARG A 42 6.15 14.82 -3.34
N SER A 43 7.47 14.63 -3.28
CA SER A 43 8.42 15.43 -4.06
C SER A 43 8.24 15.26 -5.57
N LEU A 44 7.76 14.09 -6.02
CA LEU A 44 7.50 13.85 -7.44
C LEU A 44 6.39 14.74 -8.00
N GLU A 45 5.51 15.33 -7.17
CA GLU A 45 4.57 16.33 -7.66
C GLU A 45 5.30 17.54 -8.28
N SER A 46 6.46 17.94 -7.75
CA SER A 46 7.28 19.00 -8.39
C SER A 46 7.82 18.58 -9.75
N VAL A 47 8.27 17.32 -9.88
CA VAL A 47 8.72 16.75 -11.16
C VAL A 47 7.56 16.73 -12.16
N LEU A 48 6.38 16.26 -11.74
CA LEU A 48 5.17 16.23 -12.56
C LEU A 48 4.76 17.64 -13.00
N LYS A 49 4.90 18.64 -12.13
CA LYS A 49 4.63 20.04 -12.46
C LYS A 49 5.50 20.55 -13.61
N GLU A 50 6.75 20.10 -13.69
CA GLU A 50 7.68 20.48 -14.76
C GLU A 50 7.41 19.75 -16.07
N ILE A 51 7.12 18.43 -16.01
CA ILE A 51 6.98 17.61 -17.23
C ILE A 51 5.57 17.62 -17.81
N GLU A 52 4.53 17.85 -17.00
CA GLU A 52 3.14 17.98 -17.43
C GLU A 52 2.78 19.45 -17.66
N VAL A 53 3.43 20.08 -18.64
CA VAL A 53 3.13 21.47 -19.03
C VAL A 53 1.67 21.54 -19.49
N ASN A 54 0.82 22.24 -18.73
CA ASN A 54 -0.65 22.27 -18.86
C ASN A 54 -1.37 20.96 -18.46
N GLY A 55 -0.80 20.22 -17.52
CA GLY A 55 -1.45 19.05 -16.93
C GLY A 55 -2.84 19.36 -16.37
N ARG A 56 -3.72 18.37 -16.44
CA ARG A 56 -5.12 18.49 -15.96
C ARG A 56 -5.20 18.80 -14.46
N PHE A 57 -4.23 18.36 -13.68
CA PHE A 57 -4.24 18.43 -12.23
C PHE A 57 -3.20 19.44 -11.72
N VAL A 58 -3.55 20.16 -10.66
CA VAL A 58 -2.57 20.97 -9.93
C VAL A 58 -1.59 20.02 -9.25
N ARG A 59 -0.31 20.18 -9.58
CA ARG A 59 0.81 19.41 -9.04
C ARG A 59 1.43 20.18 -7.88
N ASP A 60 1.25 19.66 -6.68
CA ASP A 60 1.64 20.33 -5.44
C ASP A 60 2.06 19.31 -4.35
N PRO A 61 3.34 19.32 -3.92
CA PRO A 61 3.82 18.48 -2.82
C PRO A 61 3.10 18.68 -1.48
N ASN A 62 2.38 19.79 -1.30
CA ASN A 62 1.61 20.11 -0.09
C ASN A 62 0.11 19.82 -0.22
N ALA A 63 -0.37 19.31 -1.36
CA ALA A 63 -1.76 18.88 -1.54
C ALA A 63 -2.05 17.48 -0.93
N TYR A 64 -1.56 17.29 0.30
CA TYR A 64 -1.70 16.08 1.12
C TYR A 64 -2.37 16.45 2.45
N PHE A 65 -3.18 15.54 2.97
CA PHE A 65 -4.15 15.83 4.04
C PHE A 65 -3.98 14.84 5.19
N ILE A 66 -4.09 15.35 6.42
CA ILE A 66 -4.25 14.53 7.62
C ILE A 66 -5.68 14.68 8.10
N THR A 67 -6.37 13.55 8.26
CA THR A 67 -7.69 13.48 8.90
C THR A 67 -7.57 12.63 10.16
N VAL A 68 -8.12 13.13 11.26
CA VAL A 68 -8.25 12.39 12.51
C VAL A 68 -9.75 12.14 12.75
N PHE A 69 -10.11 10.90 13.06
CA PHE A 69 -11.46 10.48 13.39
C PHE A 69 -11.51 10.10 14.87
N GLY A 70 -12.44 10.67 15.62
CA GLY A 70 -12.47 10.51 17.08
C GLY A 70 -11.37 11.30 17.79
N GLU A 71 -11.21 11.04 19.08
CA GLU A 71 -10.19 11.68 19.93
C GLU A 71 -9.01 10.72 20.16
N PRO A 72 -7.79 11.08 19.74
CA PRO A 72 -6.61 10.26 19.97
C PRO A 72 -6.40 9.96 21.45
N SER A 73 -6.37 8.68 21.80
CA SER A 73 -6.18 8.22 23.17
C SER A 73 -5.63 6.79 23.19
N LEU A 74 -5.04 6.39 24.32
CA LEU A 74 -4.48 5.04 24.50
C LEU A 74 -5.57 3.97 24.66
N ASN A 75 -6.73 4.35 25.19
CA ASN A 75 -7.84 3.46 25.54
C ASN A 75 -9.12 3.84 24.79
N GLY A 76 -9.02 4.51 23.65
CA GLY A 76 -10.18 4.90 22.87
C GLY A 76 -10.09 4.38 21.44
N THR A 77 -11.23 4.42 20.77
CA THR A 77 -11.33 4.07 19.35
C THR A 77 -11.23 5.34 18.51
N TRP A 78 -10.19 5.43 17.69
CA TRP A 78 -9.92 6.57 16.82
C TRP A 78 -9.15 6.13 15.58
N ALA A 79 -9.11 6.97 14.56
CA ALA A 79 -8.37 6.67 13.34
C ALA A 79 -7.61 7.89 12.82
N LEU A 80 -6.54 7.62 12.08
CA LEU A 80 -5.80 8.61 11.33
C LEU A 80 -5.75 8.18 9.86
N ARG A 81 -6.01 9.13 8.97
CA ARG A 81 -5.83 8.96 7.53
C ARG A 81 -4.86 10.00 7.01
N PHE A 82 -3.87 9.54 6.25
CA PHE A 82 -2.98 10.39 5.47
C PHE A 82 -3.16 10.12 3.99
N GLU A 83 -3.55 11.12 3.22
CA GLU A 83 -3.89 10.92 1.81
C GLU A 83 -3.55 12.09 0.90
N GLY A 84 -3.30 11.76 -0.36
CA GLY A 84 -2.89 12.64 -1.44
C GLY A 84 -3.10 11.99 -2.79
N HIS A 85 -2.61 12.62 -3.86
CA HIS A 85 -2.76 12.08 -5.23
C HIS A 85 -2.17 10.68 -5.35
N HIS A 86 -0.99 10.41 -4.77
CA HIS A 86 -0.34 9.11 -4.88
C HIS A 86 -0.10 8.43 -3.53
N ILE A 87 -0.83 8.81 -2.49
CA ILE A 87 -0.73 8.21 -1.15
C ILE A 87 -2.13 8.05 -0.57
N ALA A 88 -2.43 6.90 0.01
CA ALA A 88 -3.59 6.74 0.90
C ALA A 88 -3.24 5.71 1.97
N LEU A 89 -3.10 6.18 3.21
CA LEU A 89 -2.72 5.38 4.36
C LEU A 89 -3.76 5.56 5.46
N ASN A 90 -4.13 4.46 6.10
CA ASN A 90 -5.16 4.45 7.14
C ASN A 90 -4.64 3.68 8.35
N TRP A 91 -4.88 4.23 9.53
CA TRP A 91 -4.66 3.56 10.81
C TRP A 91 -5.91 3.69 11.66
N THR A 92 -6.42 2.58 12.16
CA THR A 92 -7.56 2.55 13.07
C THR A 92 -7.12 1.85 14.34
N PHE A 93 -7.23 2.56 15.46
CA PHE A 93 -6.97 2.06 16.80
C PHE A 93 -8.31 1.72 17.42
N VAL A 94 -8.42 0.50 17.94
CA VAL A 94 -9.62 0.05 18.63
C VAL A 94 -9.24 -0.44 20.01
N GLU A 95 -9.89 0.13 21.04
CA GLU A 95 -9.63 -0.19 22.44
C GLU A 95 -9.72 -1.70 22.69
N GLY A 96 -8.65 -2.27 23.24
CA GLY A 96 -8.56 -3.69 23.57
C GLY A 96 -8.41 -4.64 22.37
N SER A 97 -8.63 -4.17 21.14
CA SER A 97 -8.65 -4.99 19.93
C SER A 97 -7.41 -4.82 19.05
N GLY A 98 -6.71 -3.68 19.10
CA GLY A 98 -5.43 -3.48 18.41
C GLY A 98 -5.46 -2.39 17.33
N ILE A 99 -4.61 -2.54 16.31
CA ILE A 99 -4.38 -1.56 15.25
C ILE A 99 -4.63 -2.21 13.89
N ALA A 100 -5.53 -1.64 13.09
CA ALA A 100 -5.62 -1.90 11.65
C ALA A 100 -4.84 -0.83 10.89
N SER A 101 -4.10 -1.21 9.86
CA SER A 101 -3.17 -0.32 9.12
C SER A 101 -3.37 -0.35 7.60
N THR A 102 -4.50 -0.89 7.16
CA THR A 102 -4.90 -1.09 5.76
C THR A 102 -6.21 -0.36 5.48
N PRO A 103 -6.48 0.09 4.23
CA PRO A 103 -5.61 -0.07 3.07
C PRO A 103 -4.38 0.84 3.14
N GLN A 104 -3.25 0.32 2.65
CA GLN A 104 -1.98 1.02 2.50
C GLN A 104 -1.67 1.16 1.01
N PHE A 105 -1.72 2.37 0.48
CA PHE A 105 -1.46 2.66 -0.93
C PHE A 105 -0.28 3.62 -1.10
N PHE A 106 0.61 3.28 -2.03
CA PHE A 106 1.66 4.12 -2.57
C PHE A 106 1.58 4.16 -4.09
N GLY A 107 1.76 5.34 -4.67
CA GLY A 107 1.94 5.51 -6.11
C GLY A 107 3.24 6.27 -6.39
N SER A 108 3.96 5.87 -7.43
CA SER A 108 5.14 6.59 -7.91
C SER A 108 4.91 7.04 -9.33
N ASN A 109 4.71 8.35 -9.52
CA ASN A 109 4.58 8.98 -10.82
C ASN A 109 5.55 10.17 -10.92
N PRO A 110 6.61 10.11 -11.72
CA PRO A 110 7.03 8.94 -12.49
C PRO A 110 7.55 7.78 -11.61
N ALA A 111 7.60 6.57 -12.17
CA ALA A 111 8.28 5.42 -11.57
C ALA A 111 9.80 5.61 -11.55
N LYS A 112 10.33 6.23 -12.62
CA LYS A 112 11.71 6.70 -12.74
C LYS A 112 11.73 8.13 -13.28
N VAL A 113 12.39 9.03 -12.56
CA VAL A 113 12.63 10.40 -13.04
C VAL A 113 13.69 10.36 -14.15
N ARG A 114 13.32 10.79 -15.36
CA ARG A 114 14.18 10.66 -16.55
C ARG A 114 15.12 11.85 -16.78
N SER A 115 14.79 13.02 -16.26
CA SER A 115 15.54 14.27 -16.48
C SER A 115 15.32 15.25 -15.33
N GLY A 116 16.09 16.35 -15.31
CA GLY A 116 16.00 17.38 -14.28
C GLY A 116 16.82 17.07 -13.02
N PRO A 117 16.70 17.89 -11.97
CA PRO A 117 17.52 17.77 -10.75
C PRO A 117 17.37 16.45 -10.00
N GLN A 118 16.22 15.77 -10.14
CA GLN A 118 15.93 14.50 -9.49
C GLN A 118 16.14 13.29 -10.43
N ALA A 119 16.81 13.45 -11.58
CA ALA A 119 17.03 12.37 -12.54
C ALA A 119 17.68 11.15 -11.90
N GLY A 120 17.15 9.96 -12.22
CA GLY A 120 17.61 8.68 -11.67
C GLY A 120 16.81 8.20 -10.45
N LEU A 121 16.05 9.08 -9.78
CA LEU A 121 15.21 8.69 -8.65
C LEU A 121 14.16 7.64 -9.07
N ARG A 122 14.08 6.55 -8.31
CA ARG A 122 13.04 5.51 -8.37
C ARG A 122 12.58 5.27 -6.93
N VAL A 123 11.30 5.54 -6.62
CA VAL A 123 10.84 5.54 -5.21
C VAL A 123 10.38 4.17 -4.73
N LEU A 124 9.79 3.36 -5.62
CA LEU A 124 9.31 2.00 -5.36
C LEU A 124 10.14 0.97 -6.14
N ASP A 125 11.45 1.19 -6.22
CA ASP A 125 12.36 0.34 -7.00
C ASP A 125 12.51 -1.06 -6.41
N THR A 126 12.56 -1.17 -5.10
CA THR A 126 12.79 -2.43 -4.41
C THR A 126 11.60 -3.38 -4.63
N GLU A 127 10.36 -2.88 -4.56
CA GLU A 127 9.17 -3.66 -4.89
C GLU A 127 9.13 -4.10 -6.36
N GLU A 128 9.50 -3.20 -7.29
CA GLU A 128 9.61 -3.54 -8.72
C GLU A 128 10.65 -4.65 -8.95
N ASP A 129 11.85 -4.47 -8.39
CA ASP A 129 13.01 -5.29 -8.66
C ASP A 129 12.85 -6.68 -8.02
N LEU A 130 12.30 -6.78 -6.80
CA LEU A 130 12.01 -8.08 -6.16
C LEU A 130 10.93 -8.86 -6.91
N GLY A 131 9.83 -8.20 -7.32
CA GLY A 131 8.77 -8.82 -8.13
C GLY A 131 9.31 -9.36 -9.46
N ARG A 132 10.14 -8.57 -10.15
CA ARG A 132 10.78 -8.97 -11.40
C ARG A 132 11.81 -10.08 -11.20
N GLN A 133 12.62 -10.01 -10.14
CA GLN A 133 13.59 -11.05 -9.80
C GLN A 133 12.88 -12.38 -9.54
N LEU A 134 11.72 -12.36 -8.88
CA LEU A 134 10.95 -13.56 -8.60
C LEU A 134 10.47 -14.22 -9.91
N ILE A 135 9.76 -13.49 -10.78
CA ILE A 135 9.24 -14.07 -12.03
C ILE A 135 10.36 -14.51 -12.99
N THR A 136 11.47 -13.76 -13.04
CA THR A 136 12.58 -14.09 -13.95
C THR A 136 13.37 -15.31 -13.47
N SER A 137 13.39 -15.59 -12.16
CA SER A 137 14.04 -16.77 -11.58
C SER A 137 13.26 -18.07 -11.75
N MET A 138 12.00 -18.01 -12.20
CA MET A 138 11.14 -19.19 -12.37
C MET A 138 11.48 -19.99 -13.62
N ASP A 139 11.41 -21.33 -13.51
CA ASP A 139 11.48 -22.23 -14.65
C ASP A 139 10.18 -22.19 -15.49
N VAL A 140 10.17 -22.91 -16.62
CA VAL A 140 9.01 -22.93 -17.54
C VAL A 140 7.73 -23.45 -16.86
N SER A 141 7.84 -24.46 -15.99
CA SER A 141 6.70 -25.07 -15.30
C SER A 141 6.16 -24.17 -14.18
N GLN A 142 7.03 -23.37 -13.57
CA GLN A 142 6.64 -22.40 -12.55
C GLN A 142 6.01 -21.17 -13.21
N ARG A 143 6.59 -20.67 -14.31
CA ARG A 143 6.05 -19.54 -15.07
C ARG A 143 4.66 -19.83 -15.62
N SER A 144 4.40 -21.04 -16.12
CA SER A 144 3.06 -21.42 -16.60
C SER A 144 1.98 -21.42 -15.51
N GLN A 145 2.36 -21.46 -14.23
CA GLN A 145 1.45 -21.31 -13.10
C GLN A 145 1.35 -19.87 -12.60
N ALA A 146 2.47 -19.13 -12.64
CA ALA A 146 2.56 -17.77 -12.14
C ALA A 146 1.96 -16.73 -13.10
N VAL A 147 2.14 -16.92 -14.40
CA VAL A 147 1.72 -15.95 -15.43
C VAL A 147 0.26 -16.18 -15.79
N LEU A 148 -0.54 -15.12 -15.73
CA LEU A 148 -1.89 -15.10 -16.26
C LEU A 148 -1.87 -14.44 -17.65
N GLU A 149 -2.21 -15.21 -18.69
CA GLU A 149 -2.20 -14.76 -20.09
C GLU A 149 -3.43 -13.92 -20.43
N ILE A 150 -3.44 -12.69 -19.92
CA ILE A 150 -4.44 -11.66 -20.23
C ILE A 150 -3.74 -10.34 -20.56
N ASP A 151 -4.49 -9.39 -21.12
CA ASP A 151 -3.99 -8.03 -21.30
C ASP A 151 -3.60 -7.42 -19.94
N VAL A 152 -2.45 -6.75 -19.92
CA VAL A 152 -1.99 -6.01 -18.74
C VAL A 152 -3.06 -5.01 -18.34
N PRO A 153 -3.53 -5.01 -17.07
CA PRO A 153 -4.58 -4.12 -16.65
C PRO A 153 -4.12 -2.65 -16.72
N ARG A 154 -5.06 -1.70 -16.77
CA ARG A 154 -4.72 -0.26 -16.81
C ARG A 154 -4.38 0.34 -15.44
N ASP A 155 -4.68 -0.41 -14.39
CA ASP A 155 -4.54 -0.05 -12.98
C ASP A 155 -4.58 -1.34 -12.14
N ILE A 156 -4.29 -1.27 -10.85
CA ILE A 156 -4.59 -2.33 -9.89
C ILE A 156 -6.09 -2.68 -9.90
N PHE A 157 -6.45 -3.96 -9.71
CA PHE A 157 -7.83 -4.39 -9.86
C PHE A 157 -8.73 -3.89 -8.73
N THR A 158 -8.22 -3.76 -7.50
CA THR A 158 -9.01 -3.25 -6.36
C THR A 158 -9.27 -1.75 -6.41
N ALA A 159 -8.55 -1.00 -7.25
CA ALA A 159 -8.70 0.43 -7.44
C ALA A 159 -8.98 1.19 -6.13
N ALA A 160 -10.11 1.90 -6.04
CA ALA A 160 -10.53 2.66 -4.87
C ALA A 160 -11.74 2.03 -4.14
N GLU A 161 -11.93 0.71 -4.25
CA GLU A 161 -13.01 -0.01 -3.58
C GLU A 161 -12.88 0.08 -2.05
N ASP A 162 -14.00 0.26 -1.35
CA ASP A 162 -14.06 0.39 0.11
C ASP A 162 -13.83 -0.98 0.82
N GLU A 163 -14.19 -2.07 0.15
CA GLU A 163 -14.05 -3.45 0.60
C GLU A 163 -13.60 -4.32 -0.58
N VAL A 164 -12.76 -5.31 -0.29
CA VAL A 164 -12.20 -6.20 -1.31
C VAL A 164 -12.38 -7.64 -0.88
N SER A 165 -12.61 -8.53 -1.85
CA SER A 165 -12.69 -9.97 -1.63
C SER A 165 -11.53 -10.68 -2.32
N PRO A 166 -11.16 -11.90 -1.89
CA PRO A 166 -10.14 -12.68 -2.57
C PRO A 166 -10.44 -12.85 -4.05
N PHE A 167 -9.42 -12.65 -4.89
CA PHE A 167 -9.52 -13.01 -6.30
C PHE A 167 -9.54 -14.54 -6.46
N GLU A 168 -9.91 -14.98 -7.66
CA GLU A 168 -9.77 -16.37 -8.08
C GLU A 168 -8.38 -16.93 -7.75
N THR A 169 -8.31 -18.22 -7.41
CA THR A 169 -7.09 -18.91 -6.97
C THR A 169 -6.14 -19.18 -8.15
N THR A 170 -5.67 -18.13 -8.79
CA THR A 170 -4.65 -18.15 -9.86
C THR A 170 -3.26 -17.84 -9.30
N GLY A 171 -2.23 -18.16 -10.06
CA GLY A 171 -0.85 -17.92 -9.65
C GLY A 171 -0.19 -19.14 -8.99
N ILE A 172 1.15 -19.10 -8.93
CA ILE A 172 1.96 -20.15 -8.34
C ILE A 172 1.86 -20.12 -6.82
N LEU A 173 1.65 -21.29 -6.22
CA LEU A 173 1.61 -21.45 -4.77
C LEU A 173 3.01 -21.36 -4.17
N PHE A 174 3.13 -20.80 -2.96
CA PHE A 174 4.37 -20.70 -2.20
C PHE A 174 5.13 -22.03 -2.12
N GLY A 175 4.41 -23.14 -1.88
CA GLY A 175 4.99 -24.48 -1.79
C GLY A 175 5.56 -25.03 -3.11
N ALA A 176 5.21 -24.44 -4.26
CA ALA A 176 5.74 -24.83 -5.58
C ALA A 176 7.00 -24.04 -5.98
N LEU A 177 7.39 -23.04 -5.17
CA LEU A 177 8.63 -22.30 -5.31
C LEU A 177 9.79 -23.06 -4.62
N ASN A 178 11.00 -22.93 -5.17
CA ASN A 178 12.20 -23.41 -4.48
C ASN A 178 12.59 -22.47 -3.32
N SER A 179 13.51 -22.88 -2.44
CA SER A 179 13.87 -22.11 -1.25
C SER A 179 14.35 -20.67 -1.53
N ALA A 180 15.05 -20.44 -2.64
CA ALA A 180 15.53 -19.10 -3.00
C ALA A 180 14.37 -18.20 -3.47
N GLN A 181 13.44 -18.75 -4.26
CA GLN A 181 12.23 -18.06 -4.70
C GLN A 181 11.26 -17.79 -3.55
N GLN A 182 11.12 -18.74 -2.62
CA GLN A 182 10.35 -18.56 -1.39
C GLN A 182 10.90 -17.42 -0.56
N LEU A 183 12.23 -17.37 -0.36
CA LEU A 183 12.87 -16.26 0.33
C LEU A 183 12.62 -14.93 -0.39
N ASN A 184 12.74 -14.89 -1.72
CA ASN A 184 12.47 -13.68 -2.49
C ASN A 184 11.01 -13.21 -2.34
N LEU A 185 10.04 -14.13 -2.43
CA LEU A 185 8.63 -13.80 -2.21
C LEU A 185 8.37 -13.26 -0.79
N MET A 186 8.99 -13.85 0.24
CA MET A 186 8.89 -13.33 1.60
C MET A 186 9.54 -11.95 1.75
N ASN A 187 10.69 -11.71 1.12
CA ASN A 187 11.35 -10.41 1.11
C ASN A 187 10.50 -9.34 0.41
N LEU A 188 9.81 -9.69 -0.68
CA LEU A 188 8.88 -8.78 -1.36
C LEU A 188 7.73 -8.38 -0.43
N ILE A 189 7.10 -9.35 0.24
CA ILE A 189 6.02 -9.07 1.20
C ILE A 189 6.54 -8.22 2.37
N GLU A 190 7.72 -8.55 2.89
CA GLU A 190 8.35 -7.81 3.98
C GLU A 190 8.70 -6.37 3.58
N GLU A 191 9.19 -6.12 2.37
CA GLU A 191 9.48 -4.78 1.89
C GLU A 191 8.22 -3.90 1.92
N VAL A 192 7.08 -4.41 1.43
CA VAL A 192 5.81 -3.68 1.46
C VAL A 192 5.32 -3.47 2.90
N ALA A 193 5.46 -4.48 3.76
CA ALA A 193 5.09 -4.36 5.18
C ALA A 193 5.98 -3.36 5.94
N SER A 194 7.26 -3.25 5.57
CA SER A 194 8.28 -2.46 6.25
C SER A 194 8.05 -0.94 6.19
N ALA A 195 7.11 -0.47 5.37
CA ALA A 195 6.67 0.93 5.40
C ALA A 195 6.00 1.28 6.75
N GLN A 196 5.44 0.30 7.45
CA GLN A 196 4.83 0.46 8.76
C GLN A 196 5.85 0.39 9.89
N PRO A 197 5.57 0.94 11.09
CA PRO A 197 6.41 0.78 12.27
C PRO A 197 6.62 -0.69 12.62
N ASP A 198 7.75 -1.00 13.26
CA ASP A 198 8.21 -2.39 13.53
C ASP A 198 7.12 -3.28 14.14
N ALA A 199 6.33 -2.78 15.09
CA ALA A 199 5.26 -3.55 15.72
C ALA A 199 4.16 -3.97 14.72
N VAL A 200 3.76 -3.05 13.84
CA VAL A 200 2.73 -3.30 12.82
C VAL A 200 3.27 -4.20 11.71
N SER A 201 4.50 -3.94 11.25
CA SER A 201 5.17 -4.78 10.25
C SER A 201 5.36 -6.21 10.77
N ALA A 202 5.83 -6.38 12.01
CA ALA A 202 6.00 -7.69 12.63
C ALA A 202 4.68 -8.46 12.80
N ALA A 203 3.58 -7.75 13.13
CA ALA A 203 2.25 -8.34 13.22
C ALA A 203 1.79 -8.87 11.85
N ARG A 204 1.87 -8.04 10.80
CA ARG A 204 1.56 -8.45 9.41
C ARG A 204 2.40 -9.65 8.99
N MET A 205 3.72 -9.59 9.20
CA MET A 205 4.60 -10.68 8.80
C MET A 205 4.37 -11.96 9.59
N THR A 206 3.85 -11.88 10.82
CA THR A 206 3.45 -13.07 11.59
C THR A 206 2.21 -13.72 10.98
N GLN A 207 1.21 -12.93 10.59
CA GLN A 207 0.04 -13.43 9.87
C GLN A 207 0.43 -14.07 8.53
N VAL A 208 1.28 -13.40 7.73
CA VAL A 208 1.82 -13.93 6.48
C VAL A 208 2.51 -15.28 6.70
N ARG A 209 3.38 -15.38 7.71
CA ARG A 209 4.11 -16.63 8.01
C ARG A 209 3.18 -17.77 8.43
N ASN A 210 2.14 -17.47 9.21
CA ASN A 210 1.16 -18.46 9.66
C ASN A 210 0.30 -18.99 8.50
N GLY A 211 -0.02 -18.14 7.53
CA GLY A 211 -0.83 -18.48 6.34
C GLY A 211 -0.01 -18.80 5.08
N ARG A 212 1.32 -18.94 5.18
CA ARG A 212 2.21 -18.90 4.01
C ARG A 212 1.93 -19.97 2.95
N ASP A 213 1.42 -21.13 3.38
CA ASP A 213 1.18 -22.26 2.48
C ASP A 213 0.03 -21.99 1.49
N ALA A 214 -0.83 -21.01 1.80
CA ALA A 214 -1.90 -20.55 0.91
C ALA A 214 -1.47 -19.38 0.01
N ILE A 215 -0.29 -18.80 0.22
CA ILE A 215 0.17 -17.63 -0.55
C ILE A 215 0.37 -18.01 -2.01
N ARG A 216 -0.17 -17.18 -2.90
CA ARG A 216 0.03 -17.26 -4.35
C ARG A 216 0.66 -16.00 -4.89
N PHE A 217 1.57 -16.17 -5.84
CA PHE A 217 2.12 -15.09 -6.67
C PHE A 217 1.56 -15.18 -8.08
N THR A 218 1.02 -14.08 -8.59
CA THR A 218 0.53 -13.96 -9.99
C THR A 218 1.27 -12.83 -10.69
N TRP A 219 1.60 -13.02 -11.97
CA TRP A 219 2.22 -12.04 -12.87
C TRP A 219 1.37 -11.85 -14.13
N ILE A 220 1.27 -10.63 -14.63
CA ILE A 220 0.66 -10.29 -15.92
C ILE A 220 1.59 -9.35 -16.66
N GLY A 221 1.82 -9.60 -17.95
CA GLY A 221 2.64 -8.77 -18.82
C GLY A 221 4.06 -9.29 -19.04
N GLU A 222 4.86 -8.52 -19.74
CA GLU A 222 6.24 -8.88 -20.09
C GLU A 222 7.21 -8.62 -18.91
N THR A 223 8.39 -9.25 -18.95
CA THR A 223 9.34 -9.24 -17.83
C THR A 223 10.53 -8.31 -18.02
N GLY A 224 10.59 -7.49 -19.07
CA GLY A 224 11.64 -6.49 -19.29
C GLY A 224 11.41 -5.21 -18.46
N GLU A 225 12.51 -4.53 -18.11
CA GLU A 225 12.52 -3.38 -17.19
C GLU A 225 11.60 -2.21 -17.59
N SER A 226 11.39 -2.04 -18.91
CA SER A 226 10.57 -0.97 -19.47
C SER A 226 9.16 -1.42 -19.84
N ASP A 227 8.81 -2.67 -19.55
CA ASP A 227 7.54 -3.24 -19.97
C ASP A 227 6.45 -2.96 -18.95
N ALA A 228 5.23 -2.76 -19.46
CA ALA A 228 4.05 -2.68 -18.63
C ALA A 228 3.79 -4.05 -18.01
N HIS A 229 3.58 -4.08 -16.69
CA HIS A 229 3.32 -5.31 -15.97
C HIS A 229 2.52 -5.07 -14.71
N TYR A 230 1.97 -6.16 -14.20
CA TYR A 230 1.26 -6.24 -12.94
C TYR A 230 1.71 -7.50 -12.20
N TRP A 231 1.76 -7.44 -10.88
CA TRP A 231 1.83 -8.63 -10.06
C TRP A 231 0.95 -8.51 -8.82
N ARG A 232 0.54 -9.66 -8.29
CA ARG A 232 -0.10 -9.73 -6.98
C ARG A 232 0.44 -10.86 -6.13
N VAL A 233 0.43 -10.61 -4.82
CA VAL A 233 0.62 -11.62 -3.79
C VAL A 233 -0.67 -11.71 -2.98
N GLN A 234 -1.30 -12.88 -2.96
CA GLN A 234 -2.54 -13.10 -2.24
C GLN A 234 -2.38 -14.24 -1.26
N GLY A 235 -2.69 -14.00 0.02
CA GLY A 235 -2.89 -15.04 1.03
C GLY A 235 -4.37 -15.30 1.30
N ASN A 236 -4.69 -15.98 2.40
CA ASN A 236 -6.09 -16.15 2.80
C ASN A 236 -6.74 -14.85 3.27
N ASP A 237 -5.94 -13.97 3.89
CA ASP A 237 -6.46 -12.81 4.64
C ASP A 237 -6.05 -11.46 4.03
N PHE A 238 -5.07 -11.47 3.12
CA PHE A 238 -4.47 -10.25 2.57
C PHE A 238 -4.24 -10.34 1.06
N LEU A 239 -4.14 -9.16 0.45
CA LEU A 239 -3.81 -8.96 -0.94
C LEU A 239 -2.81 -7.81 -1.07
N ILE A 240 -1.73 -8.06 -1.81
CA ILE A 240 -0.83 -7.03 -2.31
C ILE A 240 -0.97 -6.99 -3.82
N GLU A 241 -1.28 -5.83 -4.38
CA GLU A 241 -1.24 -5.60 -5.82
C GLU A 241 -0.20 -4.55 -6.15
N TYR A 242 0.44 -4.75 -7.30
CA TYR A 242 1.35 -3.79 -7.90
C TYR A 242 1.09 -3.73 -9.40
N ASP A 243 1.10 -2.53 -9.94
CA ASP A 243 1.10 -2.31 -11.38
C ASP A 243 2.14 -1.27 -11.77
N LYS A 244 2.64 -1.36 -13.01
CA LYS A 244 3.47 -0.33 -13.65
C LYS A 244 3.07 -0.20 -15.10
N THR A 245 1.89 0.39 -15.35
CA THR A 245 1.21 0.23 -16.64
C THR A 245 1.01 1.55 -17.36
N GLN A 246 0.74 2.63 -16.61
CA GLN A 246 0.46 3.94 -17.16
C GLN A 246 1.75 4.70 -17.54
N ASN A 247 1.59 5.77 -18.33
CA ASN A 247 2.67 6.69 -18.72
C ASN A 247 3.88 5.97 -19.36
N ASN A 248 3.60 5.01 -20.26
CA ASN A 248 4.61 4.15 -20.89
C ASN A 248 5.39 3.34 -19.86
N ALA A 249 4.67 2.58 -19.01
CA ALA A 249 5.22 1.81 -17.91
C ALA A 249 6.16 2.64 -17.03
N ASN A 250 5.70 3.84 -16.65
CA ASN A 250 6.47 4.77 -15.81
C ASN A 250 5.58 5.41 -14.73
N HIS A 251 4.54 4.71 -14.30
CA HIS A 251 3.68 5.08 -13.19
C HIS A 251 3.36 3.79 -12.44
N ILE A 252 3.72 3.73 -11.17
CA ILE A 252 3.51 2.58 -10.30
C ILE A 252 2.33 2.85 -9.39
N HIS A 253 1.43 1.88 -9.22
CA HIS A 253 0.60 1.76 -8.03
C HIS A 253 0.94 0.49 -7.25
N LEU A 254 0.96 0.61 -5.92
CA LEU A 254 1.21 -0.47 -4.98
C LEU A 254 0.21 -0.36 -3.84
N VAL A 255 -0.53 -1.42 -3.58
CA VAL A 255 -1.49 -1.46 -2.48
C VAL A 255 -1.37 -2.73 -1.67
N TRP A 256 -1.51 -2.60 -0.35
CA TRP A 256 -1.80 -3.70 0.57
C TRP A 256 -3.21 -3.53 1.11
N ARG A 257 -4.01 -4.59 0.99
CA ARG A 257 -5.39 -4.71 1.50
C ARG A 257 -5.49 -5.91 2.43
N ASP A 258 -6.28 -5.78 3.50
CA ASP A 258 -6.72 -6.92 4.29
C ASP A 258 -8.22 -7.15 4.01
N PHE A 259 -8.61 -8.37 3.63
CA PHE A 259 -9.98 -8.66 3.16
C PHE A 259 -11.03 -8.28 4.21
N ASP A 260 -10.82 -8.73 5.45
CA ASP A 260 -11.71 -8.42 6.57
C ASP A 260 -11.22 -7.22 7.42
N GLY A 261 -9.95 -6.81 7.24
CA GLY A 261 -9.26 -5.87 8.12
C GLY A 261 -9.21 -4.41 7.67
N ASP A 262 -9.46 -4.10 6.38
CA ASP A 262 -9.37 -2.72 5.88
C ASP A 262 -10.24 -1.76 6.71
N PHE A 263 -9.69 -0.57 6.99
CA PHE A 263 -10.30 0.46 7.83
C PHE A 263 -10.66 -0.01 9.25
N GLY A 264 -10.11 -1.13 9.71
CA GLY A 264 -10.40 -1.71 11.01
C GLY A 264 -11.80 -2.29 11.15
N ARG A 265 -12.49 -2.62 10.05
CA ARG A 265 -13.86 -3.19 10.07
C ARG A 265 -14.00 -4.34 11.08
N ASP A 266 -13.07 -5.29 11.04
CA ASP A 266 -13.07 -6.41 11.97
C ASP A 266 -12.81 -6.03 13.42
N LEU A 267 -11.84 -5.15 13.67
CA LEU A 267 -11.54 -4.71 15.04
C LEU A 267 -12.72 -3.96 15.65
N ILE A 268 -13.38 -3.11 14.86
CA ILE A 268 -14.57 -2.38 15.25
C ILE A 268 -15.72 -3.36 15.55
N ARG A 269 -15.95 -4.35 14.67
CA ARG A 269 -16.94 -5.41 14.88
C ARG A 269 -16.68 -6.18 16.17
N LEU A 270 -15.45 -6.67 16.37
CA LEU A 270 -15.03 -7.40 17.58
C LEU A 270 -15.23 -6.57 18.85
N HIS A 271 -14.95 -5.26 18.81
CA HIS A 271 -15.19 -4.36 19.93
C HIS A 271 -16.68 -4.25 20.25
N TYR A 272 -17.53 -4.02 19.26
CA TYR A 272 -18.98 -3.96 19.48
C TYR A 272 -19.55 -5.29 19.99
N ASP A 273 -19.08 -6.43 19.47
CA ASP A 273 -19.51 -7.76 19.93
C ASP A 273 -19.09 -8.00 21.39
N ALA A 274 -17.86 -7.61 21.77
CA ALA A 274 -17.38 -7.70 23.14
C ALA A 274 -18.16 -6.81 24.11
N VAL A 275 -18.42 -5.56 23.72
CA VAL A 275 -19.25 -4.61 24.50
C VAL A 275 -20.68 -5.12 24.63
N ALA A 276 -21.28 -5.63 23.55
CA ALA A 276 -22.63 -6.19 23.57
C ALA A 276 -22.70 -7.43 24.48
N ALA A 277 -21.66 -8.27 24.51
CA ALA A 277 -21.56 -9.40 25.42
C ALA A 277 -21.43 -8.97 26.89
N GLN A 278 -20.77 -7.83 27.17
CA GLN A 278 -20.54 -7.34 28.52
C GLN A 278 -21.70 -6.48 29.07
N PHE A 279 -22.36 -5.69 28.23
CA PHE A 279 -23.33 -4.66 28.66
C PHE A 279 -24.72 -4.77 27.99
N GLY A 280 -24.92 -5.72 27.07
CA GLY A 280 -26.16 -5.89 26.31
C GLY A 280 -26.27 -4.97 25.08
N PRO A 281 -27.18 -5.27 24.12
CA PRO A 281 -27.23 -4.63 22.80
C PRO A 281 -27.69 -3.15 22.78
N GLY A 282 -27.87 -2.52 23.94
CA GLY A 282 -28.39 -1.15 24.08
C GLY A 282 -27.37 -0.09 24.51
N HIS A 283 -26.10 -0.46 24.73
CA HIS A 283 -25.09 0.49 25.19
C HIS A 283 -24.66 1.40 24.02
N ARG A 284 -24.89 2.72 24.14
CA ARG A 284 -24.42 3.72 23.16
C ARG A 284 -23.11 4.32 23.66
N HIS A 285 -22.08 4.33 22.81
CA HIS A 285 -20.84 5.07 22.98
C HIS A 285 -21.01 6.54 22.57
#